data_AF-A0A9P7Z3Q8-F1
#
_entry.id   AF-A0A9P7Z3Q8-F1
#
_cell.length_a   1.000
_cell.length_b   1.000
_cell.length_c   1.000
_cell.angle_alpha   90.00
_cell.angle_beta   90.00
_cell.angle_gamma   90.00
#
_symmetry.space_group_name_H-M   'P 1'
#
loop_
_entity.id
_entity.type
_entity.pdbx_description
1 polymer ?
#
loop_
_entity_poly.entity_id
_entity_poly.type
_entity_poly.pdbx_seq_one_letter_code
_entity_poly.pdbx_strand_id
1 'polypeptide(L)'
;MNNPLFSKGGGGMDEQALQQQVMIKQMQAVMESCPGKTAVSGVMGFALGGAFGLFMASMQYDTPMATNPNATAIQSLPLKEQLKKGFRDMGSRSFSSAKNFGKVGAIFAGTECVIEGYRAKNDLLNGTLAGCITGGALAAPAGPQATALGCAGFAAFSLAIDSYMRKTNYDD
;
A
#
# COMPACT_ATOMS: atom_id res chain seq x y z
N MET A 1 -35.20 -5.49 50.13
CA MET A 1 -35.53 -6.86 49.70
C MET A 1 -34.39 -7.33 48.79
N ASN A 2 -33.27 -7.79 49.35
CA ASN A 2 -32.92 -9.22 49.39
C ASN A 2 -34.04 -10.17 48.91
N ASN A 3 -33.81 -10.92 47.84
CA ASN A 3 -33.29 -12.27 48.01
C ASN A 3 -32.51 -12.78 46.78
N PRO A 4 -31.45 -13.60 46.99
CA PRO A 4 -30.50 -14.11 46.01
C PRO A 4 -30.84 -15.57 45.62
N LEU A 5 -30.18 -16.11 44.59
CA LEU A 5 -29.86 -17.54 44.43
C LEU A 5 -28.99 -17.79 43.18
N PHE A 6 -27.68 -17.68 43.38
CA PHE A 6 -26.62 -18.53 42.85
C PHE A 6 -26.84 -19.31 41.53
N SER A 7 -26.04 -18.94 40.52
CA SER A 7 -25.08 -19.87 39.88
C SER A 7 -24.01 -19.03 39.15
N LYS A 8 -22.96 -18.56 39.82
CA LYS A 8 -21.65 -19.22 39.97
C LYS A 8 -21.10 -19.78 38.65
N GLY A 9 -20.42 -18.91 37.90
CA GLY A 9 -19.56 -19.30 36.77
C GLY A 9 -19.50 -18.21 35.70
N GLY A 10 -18.55 -17.29 35.77
CA GLY A 10 -18.42 -16.27 34.73
C GLY A 10 -17.37 -15.17 34.96
N GLY A 11 -16.69 -15.12 36.11
CA GLY A 11 -15.59 -14.18 36.40
C GLY A 11 -14.30 -14.47 35.62
N GLY A 12 -14.42 -14.80 34.34
CA GLY A 12 -13.30 -15.04 33.42
C GLY A 12 -13.54 -14.50 32.00
N MET A 13 -14.78 -14.16 31.62
CA MET A 13 -15.06 -13.61 30.29
C MET A 13 -14.93 -12.09 30.22
N ASP A 14 -15.19 -11.36 31.31
CA ASP A 14 -15.00 -9.90 31.36
C ASP A 14 -13.52 -9.51 31.47
N GLU A 15 -12.70 -10.32 32.15
CA GLU A 15 -11.25 -10.07 32.27
C GLU A 15 -10.52 -10.39 30.96
N GLN A 16 -10.87 -11.49 30.28
CA GLN A 16 -10.35 -11.81 28.95
C GLN A 16 -10.83 -10.82 27.88
N ALA A 17 -12.09 -10.38 27.93
CA ALA A 17 -12.61 -9.38 27.00
C ALA A 17 -12.03 -7.99 27.27
N LEU A 18 -11.83 -7.59 28.53
CA LEU A 18 -11.17 -6.33 28.88
C LEU A 18 -9.69 -6.39 28.49
N GLN A 19 -9.01 -7.50 28.72
CA GLN A 19 -7.62 -7.72 28.31
C GLN A 19 -7.50 -7.74 26.77
N GLN A 20 -8.49 -8.30 26.06
CA GLN A 20 -8.58 -8.23 24.60
C GLN A 20 -8.89 -6.82 24.10
N GLN A 21 -9.78 -6.07 24.75
CA GLN A 21 -10.07 -4.67 24.41
C GLN A 21 -8.89 -3.74 24.69
N VAL A 22 -8.18 -3.94 25.80
CA VAL A 22 -6.95 -3.19 26.13
C VAL A 22 -5.86 -3.55 25.11
N MET A 23 -5.71 -4.82 24.75
CA MET A 23 -4.80 -5.25 23.69
C MET A 23 -5.18 -4.64 22.33
N ILE A 24 -6.47 -4.60 21.96
CA ILE A 24 -6.95 -3.98 20.72
C ILE A 24 -6.70 -2.47 20.72
N LYS A 25 -6.96 -1.77 21.83
CA LYS A 25 -6.67 -0.33 21.94
C LYS A 25 -5.19 -0.03 21.82
N GLN A 26 -4.34 -0.87 22.41
CA GLN A 26 -2.89 -0.75 22.27
C GLN A 26 -2.45 -1.05 20.83
N MET A 27 -3.04 -2.05 20.16
CA MET A 27 -2.80 -2.29 18.74
C MET A 27 -3.32 -1.18 17.83
N GLN A 28 -4.49 -0.61 18.10
CA GLN A 28 -5.06 0.52 17.38
C GLN A 28 -4.20 1.76 17.54
N ALA A 29 -3.73 2.05 18.75
CA ALA A 29 -2.80 3.17 18.98
C ALA A 29 -1.51 3.01 18.16
N VAL A 30 -0.99 1.78 18.03
CA VAL A 30 0.18 1.49 17.18
C VAL A 30 -0.19 1.61 15.70
N MET A 31 -1.34 1.11 15.25
CA MET A 31 -1.78 1.16 13.86
C MET A 31 -2.16 2.57 13.40
N GLU A 32 -2.65 3.43 14.29
CA GLU A 32 -2.98 4.83 14.02
C GLU A 32 -1.76 5.74 14.08
N SER A 33 -0.66 5.29 14.68
CA SER A 33 0.60 6.03 14.67
C SER A 33 1.12 6.23 13.24
N CYS A 34 1.81 7.35 12.96
CA CYS A 34 2.38 7.57 11.62
C CYS A 34 3.34 6.48 11.16
N PRO A 35 4.23 5.93 12.01
CA PRO A 35 5.03 4.76 11.65
C PRO A 35 4.18 3.54 11.33
N GLY A 36 3.09 3.31 12.08
CA GLY A 36 2.13 2.22 11.86
C GLY A 36 1.41 2.37 10.53
N LYS A 37 0.74 3.51 10.27
CA LYS A 37 0.07 3.81 9.01
C LYS A 37 1.02 3.64 7.81
N THR A 38 2.23 4.18 7.91
CA THR A 38 3.27 4.09 6.87
C THR A 38 3.69 2.64 6.60
N ALA A 39 3.91 1.85 7.64
CA ALA A 39 4.31 0.46 7.49
C ALA A 39 3.21 -0.38 6.87
N VAL A 40 1.97 -0.23 7.34
CA VAL A 40 0.81 -0.96 6.83
C VAL A 40 0.54 -0.59 5.37
N SER A 41 0.54 0.69 5.03
CA SER A 41 0.34 1.14 3.65
C SER A 41 1.48 0.70 2.73
N GLY A 42 2.72 0.72 3.22
CA GLY A 42 3.89 0.25 2.47
C GLY A 42 3.82 -1.25 2.18
N VAL A 43 3.43 -2.07 3.16
CA VAL A 43 3.23 -3.51 2.98
C VAL A 43 2.07 -3.79 2.01
N MET A 44 0.95 -3.09 2.16
CA MET A 44 -0.21 -3.24 1.27
C MET A 44 0.15 -2.85 -0.17
N GLY A 45 0.85 -1.73 -0.36
CA GLY A 45 1.37 -1.29 -1.65
C GLY A 45 2.36 -2.29 -2.23
N PHE A 46 3.25 -2.86 -1.41
CA PHE A 46 4.19 -3.88 -1.85
C PHE A 46 3.48 -5.15 -2.35
N ALA A 47 2.49 -5.64 -1.60
CA ALA A 47 1.70 -6.80 -1.98
C ALA A 47 0.95 -6.57 -3.30
N LEU A 48 0.25 -5.44 -3.41
CA LEU A 48 -0.48 -5.05 -4.63
C LEU A 48 0.47 -4.90 -5.82
N GLY A 49 1.60 -4.22 -5.64
CA GLY A 49 2.61 -4.03 -6.68
C GLY A 49 3.28 -5.34 -7.12
N GLY A 50 3.45 -6.29 -6.20
CA GLY A 50 3.97 -7.62 -6.50
C GLY A 50 3.00 -8.43 -7.35
N ALA A 51 1.72 -8.45 -6.99
CA ALA A 51 0.67 -9.09 -7.77
C ALA A 51 0.53 -8.45 -9.17
N PHE A 52 0.46 -7.11 -9.23
CA PHE A 52 0.39 -6.37 -10.48
C PHE A 52 1.63 -6.61 -11.35
N GLY A 53 2.82 -6.62 -10.76
CA GLY A 53 4.07 -6.84 -11.49
C GLY A 53 4.23 -8.27 -12.01
N LEU A 54 3.72 -9.27 -11.27
CA LEU A 54 3.68 -10.65 -11.74
C LEU A 54 2.71 -10.80 -12.91
N PHE A 55 1.52 -10.18 -12.81
CA PHE A 55 0.53 -10.17 -13.88
C PHE A 55 1.05 -9.49 -15.16
N MET A 56 1.69 -8.32 -15.03
CA MET A 56 2.31 -7.65 -16.17
C MET A 56 3.45 -8.48 -16.78
N ALA A 57 4.26 -9.15 -15.95
CA ALA A 57 5.33 -10.03 -16.43
C ALA A 57 4.79 -11.27 -17.15
N SER A 58 3.64 -11.83 -16.74
CA SER A 58 3.01 -12.95 -17.44
C SER A 58 2.47 -12.53 -18.82
N MET A 59 1.85 -11.36 -18.94
CA MET A 59 1.34 -10.87 -20.23
C MET A 59 2.46 -10.62 -21.25
N GLN A 60 3.64 -10.18 -20.79
CA GLN A 60 4.81 -9.98 -21.66
C GLN A 60 5.49 -11.28 -22.09
N TYR A 61 5.22 -12.39 -21.38
CA TYR A 61 5.72 -13.71 -21.74
C TYR A 61 4.91 -14.38 -22.87
N ASP A 62 3.65 -13.95 -23.09
CA ASP A 62 2.80 -14.40 -24.19
C ASP A 62 3.11 -13.73 -25.54
N THR A 63 3.73 -12.53 -25.54
CA THR A 63 4.16 -11.88 -26.78
C THR A 63 5.46 -12.50 -27.29
N PRO A 64 5.54 -12.88 -28.58
CA PRO A 64 6.70 -13.58 -29.12
C PRO A 64 7.96 -12.75 -28.88
N MET A 65 8.95 -13.44 -28.32
CA MET A 65 10.33 -13.08 -27.98
C MET A 65 11.16 -12.38 -29.08
N ALA A 66 10.54 -11.76 -30.09
CA ALA A 66 11.17 -11.08 -31.21
C ALA A 66 11.60 -9.64 -30.90
N THR A 67 11.05 -9.00 -29.85
CA THR A 67 11.34 -7.59 -29.52
C THR A 67 12.41 -7.41 -28.44
N ASN A 68 12.87 -8.48 -27.78
CA ASN A 68 13.90 -8.40 -26.76
C ASN A 68 15.22 -9.04 -27.26
N PRO A 69 16.29 -8.27 -27.48
CA PRO A 69 17.58 -8.80 -27.98
C PRO A 69 18.26 -9.81 -27.02
N ASN A 70 17.80 -9.93 -25.77
CA ASN A 70 18.26 -10.97 -24.84
C ASN A 70 17.48 -12.30 -24.93
N ALA A 71 16.43 -12.36 -25.74
CA ALA A 71 15.52 -13.50 -25.83
C ALA A 71 16.04 -14.63 -26.74
N THR A 72 16.74 -14.26 -27.80
CA THR A 72 17.43 -15.21 -28.70
C THR A 72 18.55 -15.97 -27.98
N ALA A 73 19.14 -15.38 -26.94
CA ALA A 73 20.12 -16.02 -26.06
C ALA A 73 19.50 -16.96 -25.00
N ILE A 74 18.18 -16.99 -24.85
CA ILE A 74 17.48 -17.88 -23.92
C ILE A 74 16.91 -19.10 -24.65
N GLN A 75 16.43 -18.94 -25.89
CA GLN A 75 15.86 -20.05 -26.68
C GLN A 75 16.83 -21.21 -26.97
N SER A 76 18.13 -20.97 -26.95
CA SER A 76 19.16 -22.00 -27.19
C SER A 76 19.54 -22.82 -25.96
N LEU A 77 19.01 -22.49 -24.77
CA LEU A 77 19.28 -23.23 -23.53
C LEU A 77 18.23 -24.34 -23.30
N PRO A 78 18.56 -25.43 -22.59
CA PRO A 78 17.61 -26.48 -22.24
C PRO A 78 16.38 -25.92 -21.52
N LEU A 79 15.21 -26.52 -21.72
CA LEU A 79 13.91 -26.04 -21.18
C LEU A 79 13.93 -25.76 -19.67
N LYS A 80 14.72 -26.52 -18.89
CA LYS A 80 14.92 -26.26 -17.45
C LYS A 80 15.60 -24.91 -17.17
N GLU A 81 16.60 -24.54 -17.95
CA GLU A 81 17.31 -23.26 -17.80
C GLU A 81 16.49 -22.09 -18.32
N GLN A 82 15.71 -22.28 -19.40
CA GLN A 82 14.74 -21.28 -19.87
C GLN A 82 13.68 -20.96 -18.82
N LEU A 83 13.08 -22.00 -18.22
CA LEU A 83 12.11 -21.82 -17.14
C LEU A 83 12.75 -21.15 -15.93
N LYS A 84 13.94 -21.61 -15.51
CA LYS A 84 14.65 -21.00 -14.37
C LYS A 84 14.97 -19.52 -14.60
N LYS A 85 15.41 -19.15 -15.81
CA LYS A 85 15.73 -17.77 -16.15
C LYS A 85 14.47 -16.92 -16.31
N GLY A 86 13.39 -17.48 -16.83
CA GLY A 86 12.11 -16.81 -16.93
C GLY A 86 11.44 -16.55 -15.58
N PHE A 87 11.40 -17.54 -14.69
CA PHE A 87 10.94 -17.34 -13.32
C PHE A 87 11.78 -16.29 -12.59
N ARG A 88 13.10 -16.26 -12.82
CA ARG A 88 13.97 -15.24 -12.23
C ARG A 88 13.70 -13.84 -12.79
N ASP A 89 13.44 -13.70 -14.09
CA ASP A 89 13.09 -12.41 -14.71
C ASP A 89 11.71 -11.93 -14.24
N MET A 90 10.69 -12.80 -14.28
CA MET A 90 9.35 -12.50 -13.78
C MET A 90 9.38 -12.08 -12.30
N GLY A 91 10.12 -12.82 -11.46
CA GLY A 91 10.30 -12.49 -10.06
C GLY A 91 11.02 -11.16 -9.84
N SER A 92 12.07 -10.87 -10.63
CA SER A 92 12.79 -9.59 -10.56
C SER A 92 11.90 -8.40 -10.93
N ARG A 93 11.09 -8.53 -11.98
CA ARG A 93 10.14 -7.49 -12.42
C ARG A 93 9.03 -7.28 -11.41
N SER A 94 8.42 -8.36 -10.91
CA SER A 94 7.41 -8.32 -9.86
C SER A 94 7.96 -7.64 -8.58
N PHE A 95 9.18 -7.98 -8.16
CA PHE A 95 9.81 -7.38 -7.00
C PHE A 95 10.14 -5.90 -7.19
N SER A 96 10.57 -5.49 -8.39
CA SER A 96 10.78 -4.07 -8.72
C SER A 96 9.46 -3.29 -8.63
N SER A 97 8.38 -3.84 -9.19
CA SER A 97 7.03 -3.27 -9.09
C SER A 97 6.58 -3.16 -7.64
N ALA A 98 6.68 -4.24 -6.87
CA ALA A 98 6.37 -4.27 -5.44
C ALA A 98 7.10 -3.16 -4.66
N LYS A 99 8.40 -2.98 -4.89
CA LYS A 99 9.18 -1.90 -4.27
C LYS A 99 8.65 -0.50 -4.62
N ASN A 100 8.28 -0.27 -5.87
CA ASN A 100 7.78 1.04 -6.31
C ASN A 100 6.42 1.35 -5.68
N PHE A 101 5.48 0.42 -5.72
CA PHE A 101 4.17 0.62 -5.09
C PHE A 101 4.25 0.69 -3.55
N GLY A 102 5.14 -0.09 -2.94
CA GLY A 102 5.41 0.01 -1.50
C GLY A 102 5.97 1.39 -1.12
N LYS A 103 6.89 1.95 -1.91
CA LYS A 103 7.40 3.32 -1.71
C LYS A 103 6.30 4.36 -1.85
N VAL A 104 5.47 4.27 -2.89
CA VAL A 104 4.34 5.18 -3.09
C VAL A 104 3.40 5.14 -1.88
N GLY A 105 2.96 3.95 -1.46
CA GLY A 105 2.04 3.78 -0.33
C GLY A 105 2.63 4.29 1.00
N ALA A 106 3.91 4.01 1.25
CA ALA A 106 4.60 4.47 2.45
C ALA A 106 4.72 6.00 2.49
N ILE A 107 5.20 6.62 1.40
CA ILE A 107 5.38 8.08 1.36
C ILE A 107 4.02 8.79 1.44
N PHE A 108 3.00 8.29 0.75
CA PHE A 108 1.66 8.87 0.78
C PHE A 108 1.07 8.87 2.19
N ALA A 109 0.92 7.69 2.81
CA ALA A 109 0.30 7.58 4.13
C ALA A 109 1.14 8.23 5.23
N GLY A 110 2.48 8.18 5.12
CA GLY A 110 3.37 8.85 6.06
C GLY A 110 3.25 10.36 5.97
N THR A 111 3.21 10.92 4.76
CA THR A 111 3.06 12.36 4.55
C THR A 111 1.69 12.84 5.00
N GLU A 112 0.63 12.11 4.65
CA GLU A 112 -0.73 12.41 5.10
C GLU A 112 -0.79 12.44 6.63
N CYS A 113 -0.28 11.41 7.30
CA CYS A 113 -0.30 11.35 8.76
C CYS A 113 0.48 12.50 9.42
N VAL A 114 1.63 12.91 8.85
CA VAL A 114 2.39 14.07 9.36
C VAL A 114 1.61 15.37 9.18
N ILE A 115 0.94 15.54 8.03
CA ILE A 115 0.10 16.72 7.76
C ILE A 115 -1.11 16.74 8.70
N GLU A 116 -1.78 15.60 8.89
CA GLU A 116 -2.89 15.45 9.84
C GLU A 116 -2.46 15.80 11.26
N GLY A 117 -1.31 15.27 11.70
CA GLY A 117 -0.75 15.55 13.02
C GLY A 117 -0.42 17.03 13.22
N TYR A 118 0.01 17.74 12.17
CA TYR A 118 0.33 19.16 12.23
C TYR A 118 -0.92 20.06 12.14
N ARG A 119 -1.87 19.76 11.24
CA ARG A 119 -3.06 20.58 11.00
C ARG A 119 -4.23 20.26 11.93
N ALA A 120 -4.20 19.12 12.61
CA ALA A 120 -5.27 18.58 13.46
C ALA A 120 -6.65 18.56 12.76
N LYS A 121 -6.66 18.35 11.43
CA LYS A 121 -7.85 18.23 10.59
C LYS A 121 -7.64 17.08 9.62
N ASN A 122 -8.71 16.38 9.24
CA ASN A 122 -8.73 15.39 8.15
C ASN A 122 -9.68 15.88 7.04
N ASP A 123 -9.12 16.57 6.05
CA ASP A 123 -9.82 17.12 4.90
C ASP A 123 -9.21 16.66 3.56
N LEU A 124 -9.93 16.89 2.45
CA LEU A 124 -9.48 16.56 1.09
C LEU A 124 -8.12 17.20 0.75
N LEU A 125 -7.80 18.34 1.38
CA LEU A 125 -6.53 19.04 1.15
C LEU A 125 -5.34 18.23 1.67
N ASN A 126 -5.50 17.46 2.76
CA ASN A 126 -4.42 16.63 3.26
C ASN A 126 -4.01 15.55 2.26
N GLY A 127 -4.98 14.82 1.70
CA GLY A 127 -4.70 13.80 0.68
C GLY A 127 -4.16 14.41 -0.61
N THR A 128 -4.66 15.58 -1.02
CA THR A 128 -4.15 16.30 -2.20
C THR A 128 -2.69 16.75 -2.01
N LEU A 129 -2.35 17.31 -0.84
CA LEU A 129 -0.99 17.74 -0.50
C LEU A 129 -0.05 16.53 -0.35
N ALA A 130 -0.48 15.48 0.34
CA ALA A 130 0.27 14.24 0.46
C ALA A 130 0.52 13.60 -0.92
N GLY A 131 -0.48 13.64 -1.80
CA GLY A 131 -0.37 13.24 -3.20
C GLY A 131 0.70 14.07 -3.93
N CYS A 132 0.62 15.40 -3.89
CA CYS A 132 1.61 16.27 -4.51
C CYS A 132 3.04 15.98 -4.02
N ILE A 133 3.23 15.87 -2.70
CA ILE A 133 4.53 15.61 -2.10
C ILE A 133 5.06 14.23 -2.52
N THR A 134 4.19 13.21 -2.53
CA THR A 134 4.56 11.85 -2.95
C THR A 134 4.98 11.82 -4.42
N GLY A 135 4.15 12.37 -5.31
CA GLY A 135 4.43 12.40 -6.74
C GLY A 135 5.66 13.25 -7.07
N GLY A 136 5.83 14.39 -6.39
CA GLY A 136 7.00 15.25 -6.51
C GLY A 136 8.27 14.57 -6.03
N ALA A 137 8.25 13.95 -4.84
CA ALA A 137 9.41 13.25 -4.27
C ALA A 137 9.87 12.07 -5.14
N LEU A 138 8.93 11.31 -5.71
CA LEU A 138 9.24 10.19 -6.60
C LEU A 138 9.80 10.64 -7.95
N ALA A 139 9.36 11.79 -8.45
CA ALA A 139 9.81 12.34 -9.73
C ALA A 139 11.01 13.30 -9.61
N ALA A 140 11.44 13.64 -8.38
CA ALA A 140 12.57 14.53 -8.13
C ALA A 140 13.86 14.16 -8.88
N PRO A 141 14.27 12.86 -8.96
CA PRO A 141 15.47 12.48 -9.71
C PRO A 141 15.36 12.69 -11.23
N ALA A 142 14.14 12.82 -11.77
CA ALA A 142 13.89 13.04 -13.19
C ALA A 142 13.85 14.54 -13.58
N GLY A 143 14.13 15.44 -12.63
CA GLY A 143 14.23 16.88 -12.86
C GLY A 143 12.95 17.66 -12.50
N PRO A 144 13.01 19.01 -12.57
CA PRO A 144 11.95 19.88 -12.05
C PRO A 144 10.64 19.79 -12.82
N GLN A 145 10.69 19.58 -14.14
CA GLN A 145 9.47 19.40 -14.96
C GLN A 145 8.75 18.10 -14.59
N ALA A 146 9.49 17.00 -14.41
CA ALA A 146 8.93 15.73 -13.97
C ALA A 146 8.36 15.83 -12.54
N THR A 147 9.02 16.59 -11.67
CA THR A 147 8.52 16.86 -10.30
C THR A 147 7.20 17.62 -10.32
N ALA A 148 7.09 18.67 -11.13
CA ALA A 148 5.87 19.45 -11.26
C ALA A 148 4.71 18.61 -11.81
N LEU A 149 4.97 17.82 -12.86
CA LEU A 149 3.99 16.89 -13.43
C LEU A 149 3.62 15.78 -12.45
N GLY A 150 4.59 15.22 -11.73
CA GLY A 150 4.39 14.20 -10.71
C GLY A 150 3.52 14.71 -9.57
N CYS A 151 3.82 15.90 -9.04
CA CYS A 151 2.99 16.55 -8.02
C CYS A 151 1.57 16.78 -8.53
N ALA A 152 1.41 17.40 -9.70
CA ALA A 152 0.08 17.71 -10.24
C ALA A 152 -0.75 16.43 -10.49
N GLY A 153 -0.14 15.40 -11.07
CA GLY A 153 -0.81 14.12 -11.36
C GLY A 153 -1.23 13.39 -10.09
N PHE A 154 -0.34 13.24 -9.11
CA PHE A 154 -0.68 12.57 -7.86
C PHE A 154 -1.66 13.39 -7.00
N ALA A 155 -1.54 14.72 -6.98
CA ALA A 155 -2.50 15.58 -6.31
C ALA A 155 -3.92 15.43 -6.89
N ALA A 156 -4.04 15.47 -8.22
CA ALA A 156 -5.31 15.30 -8.90
C ALA A 156 -5.90 13.91 -8.66
N PHE A 157 -5.07 12.86 -8.72
CA PHE A 157 -5.51 11.50 -8.42
C PHE A 157 -6.00 11.34 -6.98
N SER A 158 -5.24 11.83 -6.00
CA SER A 158 -5.64 11.79 -4.58
C SER A 158 -6.93 12.57 -4.34
N LEU A 159 -7.06 13.78 -4.90
CA LEU A 159 -8.28 14.56 -4.79
C LEU A 159 -9.49 13.80 -5.37
N ALA A 160 -9.33 13.17 -6.53
CA ALA A 160 -10.40 12.41 -7.18
C ALA A 160 -10.84 11.21 -6.33
N ILE A 161 -9.89 10.42 -5.82
CA ILE A 161 -10.18 9.26 -4.97
C ILE A 161 -10.82 9.68 -3.65
N ASP A 162 -10.26 10.68 -2.97
CA ASP A 162 -10.81 11.12 -1.68
C ASP A 162 -12.21 11.74 -1.85
N SER A 163 -12.43 12.48 -2.95
CA SER A 163 -13.76 13.02 -3.27
C SER A 163 -14.76 11.91 -3.57
N TYR A 164 -14.34 10.88 -4.32
CA TYR A 164 -15.18 9.73 -4.62
C TYR A 164 -15.55 8.97 -3.35
N MET A 165 -14.56 8.64 -2.51
CA MET A 165 -14.79 7.92 -1.25
C MET A 165 -15.64 8.72 -0.27
N ARG A 166 -15.45 10.05 -0.16
CA ARG A 166 -16.30 10.87 0.73
C ARG A 166 -17.73 11.00 0.23
N LYS A 167 -17.95 11.03 -1.09
CA LYS A 167 -19.30 11.11 -1.66
C LYS A 167 -20.11 9.86 -1.32
N THR A 168 -19.54 8.67 -1.47
CA THR A 168 -20.26 7.41 -1.17
C THR A 168 -20.72 7.34 0.28
N ASN A 169 -19.96 7.92 1.23
CA ASN A 169 -20.35 7.95 2.65
C ASN A 169 -21.54 8.88 2.97
N TYR A 170 -21.99 9.72 2.04
CA TYR A 170 -23.18 10.57 2.22
C TYR A 170 -24.45 9.92 1.64
N ASP A 171 -24.30 8.97 0.72
CA ASP A 171 -25.41 8.34 -0.01
C ASP A 171 -25.96 7.07 0.70
N ASP A 172 -25.36 6.66 1.82
CA ASP A 172 -25.81 5.59 2.74
C ASP A 172 -26.45 6.15 4.02
#